data_AF-A0A7S2UN81-F1
#
_entry.id   AF-A0A7S2UN81-F1
#
_cell.length_a   1.000
_cell.length_b   1.000
_cell.length_c   1.000
_cell.angle_alpha   90.00
_cell.angle_beta   90.00
_cell.angle_gamma   90.00
#
_symmetry.space_group_name_H-M   'P 1'
#
loop_
_entity.id
_entity.type
_entity.pdbx_description
1 polymer ?
#
loop_
_entity_poly.entity_id
_entity_poly.type
_entity_poly.pdbx_seq_one_letter_code
_entity_poly.pdbx_strand_id
1 'polypeptide(L)'
;ELARLFPTEIAADDKWPATKNQGPSALARLRKFAVVKVPRSVYAAIPGRNKYRPSQTTPIPHVTMAGDWTSQKFLGSMEGAVLGGKLAAEVVANRAIGNPDAPIKEIQEHIIEKAATHVAKEPLGVKGEGAIAFGAGAVLSKKNKELLLEVDPSQFEPAQVA
;
A
#
# COMPACT_ATOMS: atom_id res chain seq x y z
N GLU A 1 -21.93 2.61 -3.78
CA GLU A 1 -21.82 1.64 -2.66
C GLU A 1 -22.98 1.65 -1.67
N LEU A 2 -23.19 2.64 -0.79
CA LEU A 2 -24.30 2.61 0.20
C LEU A 2 -25.68 2.46 -0.44
N ALA A 3 -25.99 3.30 -1.42
CA ALA A 3 -27.18 3.22 -2.27
C ALA A 3 -27.33 1.89 -3.05
N ARG A 4 -26.24 1.14 -3.24
CA ARG A 4 -26.22 -0.17 -3.91
C ARG A 4 -26.48 -1.31 -2.91
N LEU A 5 -25.94 -1.20 -1.70
CA LEU A 5 -26.07 -2.21 -0.64
C LEU A 5 -27.42 -2.11 0.09
N PHE A 6 -28.00 -0.92 0.18
CA PHE A 6 -29.25 -0.63 0.89
C PHE A 6 -30.21 0.19 0.02
N PRO A 7 -30.67 -0.38 -1.11
CA PRO A 7 -31.43 0.36 -2.12
C PRO A 7 -32.84 0.79 -1.67
N THR A 8 -33.35 0.21 -0.57
CA THR A 8 -34.71 0.41 -0.05
C THR A 8 -34.75 1.19 1.26
N GLU A 9 -33.61 1.41 1.89
CA GLU A 9 -33.51 2.00 3.22
C GLU A 9 -33.09 3.47 3.18
N ILE A 10 -32.29 3.88 2.19
CA ILE A 10 -31.72 5.24 2.08
C ILE A 10 -32.63 6.15 1.25
N ALA A 11 -33.09 7.26 1.84
CA ALA A 11 -33.95 8.21 1.16
C ALA A 11 -33.24 8.87 -0.05
N ALA A 12 -34.02 9.17 -1.09
CA ALA A 12 -33.54 10.04 -2.16
C ALA A 12 -33.23 11.44 -1.58
N ASP A 13 -32.04 11.95 -1.87
CA ASP A 13 -31.58 13.25 -1.35
C ASP A 13 -30.80 13.96 -2.47
N ASP A 14 -31.32 15.09 -2.93
CA ASP A 14 -30.72 15.91 -3.98
C ASP A 14 -29.38 16.52 -3.57
N LYS A 15 -29.13 16.66 -2.26
CA LYS A 15 -27.84 17.11 -1.73
C LYS A 15 -26.71 16.14 -2.09
N TRP A 16 -27.05 14.86 -2.23
CA TRP A 16 -26.07 13.80 -2.43
C TRP A 16 -26.37 13.03 -3.73
N PRO A 17 -25.64 13.30 -4.83
CA PRO A 17 -25.88 12.65 -6.12
C PRO A 17 -25.85 11.11 -6.07
N ALA A 18 -25.12 10.53 -5.11
CA ALA A 18 -25.02 9.08 -4.90
C ALA A 18 -26.32 8.42 -4.40
N THR A 19 -27.28 9.18 -3.85
CA THR A 19 -28.57 8.69 -3.34
C THR A 19 -29.75 9.15 -4.18
N LYS A 20 -29.51 9.86 -5.29
CA LYS A 20 -30.56 10.47 -6.11
C LYS A 20 -31.57 9.48 -6.71
N ASN A 21 -31.16 8.22 -6.89
CA ASN A 21 -31.97 7.17 -7.53
C ASN A 21 -32.51 6.13 -6.55
N GLN A 22 -32.69 6.48 -5.28
CA GLN A 22 -33.22 5.55 -4.26
C GLN A 22 -34.75 5.44 -4.28
N GLY A 23 -35.26 4.33 -3.76
CA GLY A 23 -36.69 4.01 -3.77
C GLY A 23 -37.56 5.01 -2.97
N PRO A 24 -38.83 5.21 -3.38
CA PRO A 24 -39.71 6.23 -2.79
C PRO A 24 -40.13 5.96 -1.34
N SER A 25 -40.00 4.71 -0.88
CA SER A 25 -40.35 4.27 0.49
C SER A 25 -39.20 4.41 1.49
N ALA A 26 -38.02 4.84 1.06
CA ALA A 26 -36.84 4.90 1.90
C ALA A 26 -36.83 6.14 2.81
N LEU A 27 -36.46 5.97 4.08
CA LEU A 27 -36.60 7.00 5.12
C LEU A 27 -35.26 7.48 5.71
N ALA A 28 -34.18 6.71 5.59
CA ALA A 28 -32.91 7.04 6.23
C ALA A 28 -32.17 8.16 5.48
N ARG A 29 -31.78 9.23 6.20
CA ARG A 29 -31.09 10.40 5.61
C ARG A 29 -29.59 10.38 5.86
N LEU A 30 -28.80 10.59 4.82
CA LEU A 30 -27.34 10.67 4.92
C LEU A 30 -26.90 11.98 5.58
N ARG A 31 -26.42 11.91 6.83
CA ARG A 31 -25.97 13.10 7.59
C ARG A 31 -24.53 13.51 7.26
N LYS A 32 -23.62 12.55 7.12
CA LYS A 32 -22.18 12.74 6.84
C LYS A 32 -21.60 11.50 6.15
N PHE A 33 -20.51 11.67 5.40
CA PHE A 33 -19.72 10.57 4.86
C PHE A 33 -18.25 10.97 4.71
N ALA A 34 -17.39 9.97 4.54
CA ALA A 34 -16.00 10.14 4.12
C ALA A 34 -15.70 9.13 3.01
N VAL A 35 -14.99 9.58 1.98
CA VAL A 35 -14.47 8.69 0.92
C VAL A 35 -12.95 8.71 1.02
N VAL A 36 -12.39 7.59 1.45
CA VAL A 36 -10.93 7.39 1.49
C VAL A 36 -10.54 6.54 0.28
N LYS A 37 -9.66 7.05 -0.56
CA LYS A 37 -9.11 6.33 -1.72
C LYS A 37 -7.63 6.05 -1.48
N VAL A 38 -7.26 4.77 -1.48
CA VAL A 38 -5.88 4.31 -1.37
C VAL A 38 -5.56 3.51 -2.64
N PRO A 39 -5.13 4.17 -3.74
CA PRO A 39 -4.97 3.51 -5.05
C PRO A 39 -3.90 2.41 -5.05
N ARG A 40 -2.91 2.50 -4.15
CA ARG A 40 -1.84 1.51 -3.95
C ARG A 40 -1.87 0.98 -2.53
N SER A 41 -2.95 0.27 -2.19
CA SER A 41 -3.18 -0.24 -0.83
C SER A 41 -2.34 -1.49 -0.53
N VAL A 42 -2.78 -2.65 -0.99
CA VAL A 42 -2.06 -3.93 -0.88
C VAL A 42 -1.56 -4.36 -2.25
N TYR A 43 -0.55 -5.22 -2.27
CA TYR A 43 -0.08 -5.78 -3.54
C TYR A 43 -1.17 -6.61 -4.22
N ALA A 44 -1.22 -6.57 -5.55
CA ALA A 44 -2.15 -7.39 -6.32
C ALA A 44 -1.70 -8.86 -6.31
N ALA A 45 -2.49 -9.74 -5.69
CA ALA A 45 -2.22 -11.18 -5.58
C ALA A 45 -2.55 -11.95 -6.87
N ILE A 46 -1.96 -11.54 -7.99
CA ILE A 46 -2.11 -12.19 -9.30
C ILE A 46 -1.26 -13.48 -9.39
N PRO A 47 -1.60 -14.43 -10.29
CA PRO A 47 -0.79 -15.62 -10.54
C PRO A 47 0.69 -15.29 -10.78
N GLY A 48 1.58 -16.10 -10.20
CA GLY A 48 3.03 -15.89 -10.29
C GLY A 48 3.59 -14.78 -9.40
N ARG A 49 2.77 -13.99 -8.68
CA ARG A 49 3.26 -12.89 -7.82
C ARG A 49 4.07 -13.37 -6.63
N ASN A 50 3.82 -14.58 -6.13
CA ASN A 50 4.45 -15.09 -4.91
C ASN A 50 5.99 -15.13 -5.00
N LYS A 51 6.58 -15.36 -6.18
CA LYS A 51 8.04 -15.39 -6.37
C LYS A 51 8.72 -14.02 -6.14
N TYR A 52 7.96 -12.94 -6.26
CA TYR A 52 8.44 -11.57 -6.04
C TYR A 52 8.30 -11.08 -4.60
N ARG A 53 7.64 -11.84 -3.73
CA ARG A 53 7.52 -11.49 -2.30
C ARG A 53 8.82 -11.85 -1.61
N PRO A 54 9.61 -10.90 -1.11
CA PRO A 54 10.94 -11.21 -0.60
C PRO A 54 10.90 -11.76 0.83
N SER A 55 11.94 -12.47 1.23
CA SER A 55 12.15 -12.88 2.64
C SER A 55 12.41 -11.66 3.53
N GLN A 56 12.29 -11.85 4.85
CA GLN A 56 12.64 -10.81 5.82
C GLN A 56 14.16 -10.57 5.85
N THR A 57 14.97 -11.62 5.67
CA THR A 57 16.41 -11.53 5.39
C THR A 57 16.65 -10.91 4.01
N THR A 58 17.60 -9.98 3.95
CA THR A 58 18.03 -9.31 2.71
C THR A 58 19.51 -9.55 2.44
N PRO A 59 19.98 -9.46 1.18
CA PRO A 59 21.41 -9.55 0.86
C PRO A 59 22.20 -8.31 1.30
N ILE A 60 21.53 -7.24 1.74
CA ILE A 60 22.18 -6.00 2.17
C ILE A 60 22.45 -6.10 3.69
N PRO A 61 23.71 -5.99 4.13
CA PRO A 61 24.05 -6.02 5.55
C PRO A 61 23.23 -4.99 6.34
N HIS A 62 22.78 -5.38 7.53
CA HIS A 62 22.01 -4.53 8.45
C HIS A 62 20.64 -4.05 7.95
N VAL A 63 20.16 -4.56 6.81
CA VAL A 63 18.81 -4.28 6.29
C VAL A 63 17.93 -5.52 6.47
N THR A 64 16.71 -5.31 6.97
CA THR A 64 15.67 -6.32 7.16
C THR A 64 14.34 -5.76 6.62
N MET A 65 13.51 -6.61 6.01
CA MET A 65 12.20 -6.20 5.48
C MET A 65 11.06 -6.70 6.36
N ALA A 66 10.03 -5.87 6.51
CA ALA A 66 8.79 -6.21 7.22
C ALA A 66 7.58 -5.65 6.47
N GLY A 67 6.45 -6.34 6.58
CA GLY A 67 5.19 -5.95 5.92
C GLY A 67 4.43 -7.16 5.37
N ASP A 68 3.17 -6.95 5.03
CA ASP A 68 2.28 -7.99 4.50
C ASP A 68 2.72 -8.54 3.13
N TRP A 69 3.38 -7.69 2.35
CA TRP A 69 3.99 -7.98 1.04
C TRP A 69 5.24 -8.87 1.13
N THR A 70 5.88 -8.97 2.30
CA THR A 70 7.00 -9.91 2.51
C THR A 70 6.52 -11.36 2.45
N SER A 71 7.45 -12.31 2.34
CA SER A 71 7.15 -13.74 2.18
C SER A 71 6.64 -14.32 3.49
N GLN A 72 5.33 -14.58 3.54
CA GLN A 72 4.61 -15.19 4.67
C GLN A 72 3.28 -15.80 4.19
N LYS A 73 2.62 -16.61 5.02
CA LYS A 73 1.50 -17.49 4.62
C LYS A 73 0.12 -16.83 4.47
N PHE A 74 -0.09 -15.65 5.06
CA PHE A 74 -1.38 -14.96 5.20
C PHE A 74 -1.64 -13.82 4.18
N LEU A 75 -0.92 -13.78 3.05
CA LEU A 75 -1.10 -12.80 1.96
C LEU A 75 -1.09 -11.33 2.42
N GLY A 76 -1.52 -10.40 1.56
CA GLY A 76 -1.71 -8.99 1.89
C GLY A 76 -2.87 -8.80 2.87
N SER A 77 -2.61 -8.95 4.17
CA SER A 77 -3.60 -8.88 5.24
C SER A 77 -2.99 -8.34 6.53
N MET A 78 -3.84 -8.00 7.50
CA MET A 78 -3.40 -7.59 8.83
C MET A 78 -2.56 -8.67 9.52
N GLU A 79 -2.99 -9.94 9.44
CA GLU A 79 -2.24 -11.08 9.97
C GLU A 79 -0.89 -11.24 9.26
N GLY A 80 -0.87 -11.03 7.94
CA GLY A 80 0.36 -11.03 7.14
C GLY A 80 1.34 -9.92 7.54
N ALA A 81 0.84 -8.73 7.85
CA ALA A 81 1.66 -7.62 8.34
C ALA A 81 2.28 -7.93 9.70
N VAL A 82 1.48 -8.45 10.64
CA VAL A 82 1.93 -8.83 11.99
C VAL A 82 2.96 -9.96 11.91
N LEU A 83 2.67 -11.02 11.15
CA LEU A 83 3.59 -12.14 10.97
C LEU A 83 4.88 -11.70 10.27
N GLY A 84 4.80 -10.86 9.24
CA GLY A 84 5.96 -10.30 8.55
C GLY A 84 6.85 -9.50 9.50
N GLY A 85 6.26 -8.71 10.39
CA GLY A 85 6.99 -7.99 11.45
C GLY A 85 7.64 -8.92 12.47
N LYS A 86 6.94 -9.98 12.89
CA LYS A 86 7.48 -10.99 13.81
C LYS A 86 8.70 -11.70 13.23
N LEU A 87 8.62 -12.14 11.97
CA LEU A 87 9.73 -12.78 11.26
C LEU A 87 10.93 -11.83 11.07
N ALA A 88 10.66 -10.54 10.83
CA ALA A 88 11.71 -9.53 10.74
C ALA A 88 12.43 -9.33 12.08
N ALA A 89 11.67 -9.29 13.18
CA ALA A 89 12.24 -9.21 14.52
C ALA A 89 13.09 -10.44 14.87
N GLU A 90 12.68 -11.63 14.43
CA GLU A 90 13.46 -12.87 14.58
C GLU A 90 14.81 -12.79 13.86
N VAL A 91 14.83 -12.29 12.61
CA VAL A 91 16.08 -12.04 11.87
C VAL A 91 16.99 -11.08 12.64
N VAL A 92 16.45 -9.98 13.14
CA VAL A 92 17.24 -8.99 13.92
C VAL A 92 17.77 -9.59 15.22
N ALA A 93 16.94 -10.34 15.96
CA ALA A 93 17.34 -11.00 17.20
C ALA A 93 18.44 -12.03 16.96
N ASN A 94 18.33 -12.83 15.90
CA ASN A 94 19.36 -13.79 15.51
C ASN A 94 20.70 -13.11 15.22
N ARG A 95 20.70 -12.04 14.41
CA ARG A 95 21.91 -11.24 14.14
C ARG A 95 22.55 -10.70 15.42
N ALA A 96 21.73 -10.21 16.36
CA ALA A 96 22.21 -9.62 17.60
C ALA A 96 22.97 -10.61 18.50
N ILE A 97 22.62 -11.90 18.43
CA ILE A 97 23.30 -12.98 19.19
C ILE A 97 24.32 -13.76 18.36
N GLY A 98 24.62 -13.31 17.13
CA GLY A 98 25.59 -13.96 16.25
C GLY A 98 25.08 -15.22 15.54
N ASN A 99 23.77 -15.47 15.56
CA ASN A 99 23.18 -16.56 14.80
C ASN A 99 23.12 -16.23 13.29
N PRO A 100 23.19 -17.23 12.41
CA PRO A 100 22.99 -17.02 10.99
C PRO A 100 21.55 -16.60 10.68
N ASP A 101 21.39 -15.79 9.65
CA ASP A 101 20.08 -15.43 9.13
C ASP A 101 19.38 -16.61 8.47
N ALA A 102 18.04 -16.55 8.43
CA ALA A 102 17.26 -17.44 7.57
C ALA A 102 17.65 -17.24 6.09
N PRO A 103 17.64 -18.31 5.27
CA PRO A 103 17.98 -18.23 3.86
C PRO A 103 17.21 -17.14 3.11
N ILE A 104 17.92 -16.38 2.28
CA ILE A 104 17.31 -15.40 1.39
C ILE A 104 16.50 -16.16 0.34
N LYS A 105 15.26 -15.71 0.12
CA LYS A 105 14.43 -16.26 -0.95
C LYS A 105 15.00 -15.85 -2.31
N GLU A 106 14.96 -16.79 -3.26
CA GLU A 106 15.46 -16.60 -4.62
C GLU A 106 14.97 -15.29 -5.27
N ILE A 107 15.93 -14.47 -5.70
CA ILE A 107 15.69 -13.22 -6.41
C ILE A 107 15.68 -13.52 -7.91
N GLN A 108 14.66 -13.04 -8.60
CA GLN A 108 14.49 -13.30 -10.03
C GLN A 108 15.61 -12.66 -10.86
N GLU A 109 16.13 -13.37 -11.86
CA GLU A 109 17.31 -12.95 -12.65
C GLU A 109 17.17 -11.56 -13.28
N HIS A 110 16.04 -11.27 -13.93
CA HIS A 110 15.78 -9.94 -14.51
C HIS A 110 15.79 -8.79 -13.47
N ILE A 111 15.57 -9.07 -12.18
CA ILE A 111 15.68 -8.06 -11.12
C ILE A 111 17.16 -7.79 -10.84
N ILE A 112 17.99 -8.83 -10.83
CA ILE A 112 19.44 -8.71 -10.64
C ILE A 112 20.05 -7.93 -11.81
N GLU A 113 19.68 -8.26 -13.05
CA GLU A 113 20.12 -7.55 -14.25
C GLU A 113 19.69 -6.07 -14.24
N LYS A 114 18.44 -5.80 -13.88
CA LYS A 114 17.92 -4.43 -13.78
C LYS A 114 18.59 -3.65 -12.64
N ALA A 115 18.93 -4.31 -11.54
CA ALA A 115 19.66 -3.69 -10.42
C ALA A 115 21.11 -3.39 -10.81
N ALA A 116 21.77 -4.27 -11.57
CA ALA A 116 23.15 -4.07 -12.03
C ALA A 116 23.31 -2.87 -12.97
N THR A 117 22.26 -2.52 -13.71
CA THR A 117 22.22 -1.37 -14.62
C THR A 117 21.60 -0.11 -13.99
N HIS A 118 21.13 -0.20 -12.74
CA HIS A 118 20.46 0.91 -12.08
C HIS A 118 21.47 1.96 -11.60
N VAL A 119 21.31 3.19 -12.09
CA VAL A 119 22.07 4.34 -11.59
C VAL A 119 21.37 4.88 -10.35
N ALA A 120 22.05 4.80 -9.20
CA ALA A 120 21.53 5.34 -7.94
C ALA A 120 21.21 6.83 -8.09
N LYS A 121 19.97 7.21 -7.75
CA LYS A 121 19.53 8.60 -7.70
C LYS A 121 19.80 9.14 -6.30
N GLU A 122 20.39 10.34 -6.22
CA GLU A 122 20.55 11.04 -4.95
C GLU A 122 19.19 11.25 -4.27
N PRO A 123 19.09 11.04 -2.94
CA PRO A 123 17.85 11.25 -2.22
C PRO A 123 17.47 12.73 -2.29
N LEU A 124 16.27 13.03 -2.77
CA LEU A 124 15.77 14.41 -2.90
C LEU A 124 15.58 15.13 -1.55
N GLY A 125 15.61 14.38 -0.44
CA GLY A 125 15.39 14.89 0.92
C GLY A 125 13.94 15.32 1.18
N VAL A 126 13.70 15.90 2.36
CA VAL A 126 12.42 16.53 2.68
C VAL A 126 12.43 17.93 2.11
N LYS A 127 11.55 18.20 1.15
CA LYS A 127 11.39 19.51 0.52
C LYS A 127 10.21 20.26 1.13
N GLY A 128 10.50 21.40 1.77
CA GLY A 128 9.50 22.25 2.41
C GLY A 128 8.81 21.60 3.63
N GLU A 129 7.69 22.17 4.06
CA GLU A 129 6.90 21.71 5.22
C GLU A 129 5.71 20.82 4.82
N GLY A 130 5.77 20.20 3.63
CA GLY A 130 4.73 19.29 3.17
C GLY A 130 4.72 17.99 3.98
N ALA A 131 3.54 17.37 4.13
CA ALA A 131 3.46 16.05 4.73
C ALA A 131 4.19 15.03 3.86
N ILE A 132 5.13 14.27 4.46
CA ILE A 132 5.91 13.22 3.79
C ILE A 132 5.20 11.87 3.74
N ALA A 133 4.12 11.72 4.51
CA ALA A 133 3.26 10.54 4.53
C ALA A 133 1.80 10.98 4.64
N PHE A 134 0.93 10.31 3.89
CA PHE A 134 -0.50 10.60 3.85
C PHE A 134 -1.27 9.40 4.39
N GLY A 135 -2.01 9.62 5.49
CA GLY A 135 -2.91 8.60 6.05
C GLY A 135 -4.22 8.50 5.28
N ALA A 136 -5.00 7.48 5.62
CA ALA A 136 -6.38 7.33 5.20
C ALA A 136 -7.20 8.59 5.56
N GLY A 137 -7.63 9.35 4.56
CA GLY A 137 -8.44 10.56 4.73
C GLY A 137 -7.68 11.88 4.58
N ALA A 138 -6.37 11.84 4.33
CA ALA A 138 -5.62 13.04 3.95
C ALA A 138 -6.10 13.57 2.60
N VAL A 139 -6.45 14.86 2.55
CA VAL A 139 -6.77 15.56 1.30
C VAL A 139 -5.50 16.23 0.79
N LEU A 140 -5.02 15.82 -0.39
CA LEU A 140 -3.87 16.45 -1.03
C LEU A 140 -4.23 17.90 -1.39
N SER A 141 -3.63 18.86 -0.68
CA SER A 141 -3.67 20.26 -1.09
C SER A 141 -2.96 20.43 -2.44
N LYS A 142 -3.21 21.55 -3.14
CA LYS A 142 -2.54 21.85 -4.42
C LYS A 142 -1.02 21.76 -4.29
N LYS A 143 -0.46 22.39 -3.24
CA LYS A 143 0.97 22.37 -2.91
C LYS A 143 1.49 20.94 -2.67
N ASN A 144 0.77 20.13 -1.91
CA ASN A 144 1.18 18.75 -1.63
C ASN A 144 1.09 17.86 -2.89
N LYS A 145 0.13 18.12 -3.78
CA LYS A 145 0.00 17.41 -5.06
C LYS A 145 1.15 17.74 -6.01
N GLU A 146 1.50 19.02 -6.14
CA GLU A 146 2.65 19.46 -6.94
C GLU A 146 3.96 18.86 -6.43
N LEU A 147 4.15 18.87 -5.10
CA LEU A 147 5.30 18.24 -4.48
C LEU A 147 5.34 16.73 -4.74
N LEU A 148 4.20 16.03 -4.58
CA LEU A 148 4.12 14.58 -4.83
C LEU A 148 4.41 14.23 -6.29
N LEU A 149 3.97 15.05 -7.26
CA LEU A 149 4.27 14.89 -8.68
C LEU A 149 5.77 15.01 -8.98
N GLU A 150 6.47 15.89 -8.29
CA GLU A 150 7.91 16.08 -8.46
C GLU A 150 8.71 14.91 -7.86
N VAL A 151 8.33 14.43 -6.67
CA VAL A 151 9.11 13.42 -5.93
C VAL A 151 8.80 11.99 -6.36
N ASP A 152 7.53 11.68 -6.65
CA ASP A 152 7.07 10.35 -7.05
C ASP A 152 5.93 10.46 -8.08
N PRO A 153 6.24 10.85 -9.33
CA PRO A 153 5.24 10.98 -10.39
C PRO A 153 4.50 9.66 -10.66
N SER A 154 5.13 8.52 -10.33
CA SER A 154 4.53 7.21 -10.51
C SER A 154 3.20 7.07 -9.76
N GLN A 155 2.99 7.79 -8.64
CA GLN A 155 1.74 7.75 -7.87
C GLN A 155 0.51 8.20 -8.68
N PHE A 156 0.73 8.95 -9.76
CA PHE A 156 -0.33 9.46 -10.63
C PHE A 156 -0.51 8.65 -11.92
N GLU A 157 0.39 7.70 -12.18
CA GLU A 157 0.22 6.79 -13.31
C GLU A 157 -0.92 5.81 -13.03
N PRO A 158 -1.86 5.62 -13.97
CA PRO A 158 -2.88 4.60 -13.84
C PRO A 158 -2.21 3.22 -13.73
N ALA A 159 -2.79 2.34 -12.92
CA ALA A 159 -2.28 0.98 -12.78
C ALA A 159 -2.23 0.31 -14.16
N GLN A 160 -1.04 -0.11 -14.59
CA GLN A 160 -0.90 -0.89 -15.81
C GLN A 160 -1.63 -2.22 -15.60
N VAL A 161 -2.62 -2.49 -16.46
CA VAL A 161 -3.31 -3.78 -16.49
C VAL A 161 -2.29 -4.78 -17.05
N ALA A 162 -1.80 -5.67 -16.19
CA ALA A 162 -0.98 -6.81 -16.58
C ALA A 162 -1.87 -8.02 -16.90
#